data_AF-A0A3M0Y7L3-F1
#
_entry.id   AF-A0A3M0Y7L3-F1
#
_cell.length_a   1.000
_cell.length_b   1.000
_cell.length_c   1.000
_cell.angle_alpha   90.00
_cell.angle_beta   90.00
_cell.angle_gamma   90.00
#
_symmetry.space_group_name_H-M   'P 1'
#
loop_
_entity.id
_entity.type
_entity.pdbx_description
1 polymer ?
#
loop_
_entity_poly.entity_id
_entity_poly.type
_entity_poly.pdbx_seq_one_letter_code
_entity_poly.pdbx_strand_id
1 'polypeptide(L)'
;MTTDLALVLNLAISLATLLALLLLFQARHSSAVKRNFVKLAIIWFAQLVFLVALSGWTLFGVEFNSHSFLTIFSLVLVAQTLALAEILNSFRQDKTIRNLTWLYILALALSLLSLSNFPTYFIILSFLFTLLLASFIPLICTRAEGMFYTGLIYSLASLALIFLKLFSLLSPAYFTLFSNTLFLLFILFLVKELTYFKFQPKERFLGREQNYFLLFIRYFIFILVMTNFIFIATIALHELSHSLAAMFYGCESKAVIYSGEAYPYSEIICNDLNGKLVIALAGPLVPLLVGIALLFVGGRIVSSLGLLTIGFNLIASTRDFSEIGLDQSMALAAIATGAIVLLFAVIMLAKARIESGRENL
;
A
#
# COMPACT_ATOMS: atom_id res chain seq x y z
N MET A 1 9.43 -19.19 26.01
CA MET A 1 8.05 -19.61 25.68
C MET A 1 7.89 -19.45 24.19
N THR A 2 7.87 -20.58 23.51
CA THR A 2 8.61 -20.80 22.27
C THR A 2 7.69 -20.72 21.06
N THR A 3 8.30 -20.57 19.88
CA THR A 3 7.66 -20.68 18.57
C THR A 3 6.66 -21.84 18.48
N ASP A 4 6.91 -22.93 19.20
CA ASP A 4 6.09 -24.13 19.24
C ASP A 4 4.67 -23.87 19.76
N LEU A 5 4.51 -23.06 20.82
CA LEU A 5 3.19 -22.70 21.32
C LEU A 5 2.39 -21.93 20.26
N ALA A 6 3.04 -20.99 19.57
CA ALA A 6 2.41 -20.22 18.50
C ALA A 6 2.00 -21.12 17.31
N LEU A 7 2.81 -22.13 16.97
CA LEU A 7 2.49 -23.09 15.92
C LEU A 7 1.31 -24.00 16.31
N VAL A 8 1.26 -24.50 17.55
CA VAL A 8 0.13 -25.30 18.07
C VAL A 8 -1.16 -24.50 18.09
N LEU A 9 -1.10 -23.23 18.51
CA LEU A 9 -2.27 -22.35 18.48
C LEU A 9 -2.72 -22.04 17.04
N ASN A 10 -1.78 -21.84 16.10
CA ASN A 10 -2.11 -21.71 14.67
C ASN A 10 -2.80 -22.96 14.13
N LEU A 11 -2.36 -24.15 14.54
CA LEU A 11 -2.98 -25.43 14.16
C LEU A 11 -4.44 -25.47 14.63
N ALA A 12 -4.69 -25.12 15.90
CA ALA A 12 -6.03 -25.08 16.47
C ALA A 12 -6.95 -24.07 15.75
N ILE A 13 -6.46 -22.87 15.44
CA ILE A 13 -7.24 -21.84 14.73
C ILE A 13 -7.51 -22.23 13.27
N SER A 14 -6.54 -22.85 12.60
CA SER A 14 -6.73 -23.35 11.23
C SER A 14 -7.79 -24.45 11.20
N LEU A 15 -7.77 -25.36 12.19
CA LEU A 15 -8.81 -26.38 12.36
C LEU A 15 -10.18 -25.76 12.64
N ALA A 16 -10.26 -24.77 13.53
CA ALA A 16 -11.51 -24.06 13.82
C ALA A 16 -12.08 -23.36 12.57
N THR A 17 -11.21 -22.79 11.72
CA THR A 17 -11.59 -22.17 10.45
C THR A 17 -12.15 -23.18 9.47
N LEU A 18 -11.53 -24.36 9.35
CA LEU A 18 -12.02 -25.45 8.51
C LEU A 18 -13.39 -25.96 8.98
N LEU A 19 -13.57 -26.12 10.30
CA LEU A 19 -14.84 -26.53 10.89
C LEU A 19 -15.94 -25.49 10.65
N ALA A 20 -15.64 -24.19 10.81
CA ALA A 20 -16.58 -23.12 10.52
C ALA A 20 -17.05 -23.13 9.05
N LEU A 21 -16.12 -23.33 8.11
CA LEU A 21 -16.43 -23.46 6.69
C LEU A 21 -17.22 -24.73 6.37
N LEU A 22 -16.92 -25.86 7.02
CA LEU A 22 -17.66 -27.12 6.87
C LEU A 22 -19.10 -26.98 7.34
N LEU A 23 -19.33 -26.33 8.50
CA LEU A 23 -20.67 -26.04 9.00
C LEU A 23 -21.46 -25.18 8.01
N LEU A 24 -20.81 -24.22 7.34
CA LEU A 24 -21.45 -23.47 6.25
C LEU A 24 -21.80 -24.36 5.06
N PHE A 25 -20.95 -25.33 4.69
CA PHE A 25 -21.30 -26.27 3.62
C PHE A 25 -22.50 -27.16 3.96
N GLN A 26 -22.72 -27.46 5.23
CA GLN A 26 -23.92 -28.17 5.68
C GLN A 26 -25.17 -27.27 5.62
N ALA A 27 -25.04 -25.97 5.85
CA ALA A 27 -26.09 -24.96 5.66
C ALA A 27 -26.42 -24.67 4.17
N ARG A 28 -26.26 -25.66 3.27
CA ARG A 28 -26.41 -25.57 1.81
C ARG A 28 -27.81 -25.17 1.33
N HIS A 29 -28.77 -24.97 2.23
CA HIS A 29 -30.12 -24.56 1.87
C HIS A 29 -30.18 -23.16 1.25
N SER A 30 -29.24 -22.27 1.58
CA SER A 30 -29.16 -20.93 0.96
C SER A 30 -28.69 -21.01 -0.50
N SER A 31 -29.43 -20.36 -1.40
CA SER A 31 -29.06 -20.23 -2.81
C SER A 31 -27.72 -19.49 -3.00
N ALA A 32 -27.38 -18.59 -2.08
CA ALA A 32 -26.13 -17.85 -2.10
C ALA A 32 -24.92 -18.74 -1.79
N VAL A 33 -25.05 -19.62 -0.79
CA VAL A 33 -24.03 -20.60 -0.45
C VAL A 33 -23.82 -21.57 -1.61
N LYS A 34 -24.90 -22.08 -2.23
CA LYS A 34 -24.79 -22.97 -3.41
C LYS A 34 -24.02 -22.31 -4.56
N ARG A 35 -24.30 -21.04 -4.87
CA ARG A 35 -23.63 -20.30 -5.95
C ARG A 35 -22.14 -20.09 -5.70
N ASN A 36 -21.76 -19.88 -4.44
CA ASN A 36 -20.37 -19.59 -4.06
C ASN A 36 -19.61 -20.79 -3.50
N PHE A 37 -20.18 -22.00 -3.59
CA PHE A 37 -19.63 -23.23 -3.01
C PHE A 37 -18.18 -23.49 -3.44
N VAL A 38 -17.89 -23.40 -4.75
CA VAL A 38 -16.54 -23.63 -5.28
C VAL A 38 -15.52 -22.65 -4.69
N LYS A 39 -15.89 -21.38 -4.52
CA LYS A 39 -15.00 -20.33 -4.03
C LYS A 39 -14.71 -20.52 -2.54
N LEU A 40 -15.73 -20.89 -1.78
CA LEU A 40 -15.59 -21.26 -0.38
C LEU A 40 -14.75 -22.55 -0.22
N ALA A 41 -14.87 -23.49 -1.16
CA ALA A 41 -14.04 -24.70 -1.18
C ALA A 41 -12.56 -24.39 -1.44
N ILE A 42 -12.26 -23.36 -2.25
CA ILE A 42 -10.89 -22.86 -2.43
C ILE A 42 -10.32 -22.34 -1.09
N ILE A 43 -11.09 -21.52 -0.35
CA ILE A 43 -10.69 -21.03 0.98
C ILE A 43 -10.44 -22.20 1.94
N TRP A 44 -11.35 -23.18 1.95
CA TRP A 44 -11.23 -24.38 2.78
C TRP A 44 -9.99 -25.19 2.42
N PHE A 45 -9.75 -25.45 1.13
CA PHE A 45 -8.58 -26.21 0.68
C PHE A 45 -7.27 -25.49 0.99
N ALA A 46 -7.21 -24.17 0.82
CA ALA A 46 -6.04 -23.37 1.18
C ALA A 46 -5.73 -23.50 2.68
N GLN A 47 -6.75 -23.44 3.54
CA GLN A 47 -6.56 -23.63 4.99
C GLN A 47 -6.17 -25.08 5.34
N LEU A 48 -6.65 -26.07 4.58
CA LEU A 48 -6.22 -27.46 4.77
C LEU A 48 -4.74 -27.64 4.46
N VAL A 49 -4.26 -27.06 3.35
CA VAL A 49 -2.83 -27.05 3.00
C VAL A 49 -2.00 -26.42 4.13
N PHE A 50 -2.47 -25.30 4.68
CA PHE A 50 -1.80 -24.65 5.81
C PHE A 50 -1.77 -25.54 7.07
N LEU A 51 -2.90 -26.19 7.40
CA LEU A 51 -2.99 -27.13 8.52
C LEU A 51 -2.03 -28.33 8.38
N VAL A 52 -1.93 -28.89 7.17
CA VAL A 52 -1.00 -30.01 6.88
C VAL A 52 0.44 -29.55 7.07
N ALA A 53 0.81 -28.36 6.58
CA ALA A 53 2.14 -27.79 6.79
C ALA A 53 2.44 -27.55 8.28
N LEU A 54 1.49 -26.97 9.02
CA LEU A 54 1.60 -26.78 10.48
C LEU A 54 1.81 -28.11 11.21
N SER A 55 1.07 -29.16 10.85
CA SER A 55 1.24 -30.51 11.39
C SER A 55 2.66 -31.03 11.16
N GLY A 56 3.25 -30.76 9.98
CA GLY A 56 4.65 -31.05 9.67
C GLY A 56 5.63 -30.54 10.73
N TRP A 57 5.57 -29.23 11.01
CA TRP A 57 6.47 -28.60 11.98
C TRP A 57 6.17 -28.96 13.43
N THR A 58 4.90 -29.21 13.78
CA THR A 58 4.48 -29.43 15.18
C THR A 58 4.48 -30.89 15.62
N LEU A 59 3.97 -31.80 14.78
CA LEU A 59 3.73 -33.19 15.15
C LEU A 59 4.81 -34.12 14.61
N PHE A 60 5.38 -33.81 13.43
CA PHE A 60 6.34 -34.67 12.75
C PHE A 60 7.80 -34.24 12.95
N GLY A 61 8.06 -33.20 13.75
CA GLY A 61 9.41 -32.75 14.09
C GLY A 61 10.20 -32.19 12.91
N VAL A 62 9.54 -31.75 11.83
CA VAL A 62 10.22 -31.06 10.72
C VAL A 62 10.80 -29.75 11.23
N GLU A 63 12.07 -29.47 10.94
CA GLU A 63 12.73 -28.23 11.35
C GLU A 63 11.96 -27.00 10.84
N PHE A 64 11.65 -26.08 11.75
CA PHE A 64 10.92 -24.87 11.43
C PHE A 64 11.80 -23.89 10.64
N ASN A 65 11.38 -23.57 9.42
CA ASN A 65 12.00 -22.55 8.58
C ASN A 65 11.02 -21.38 8.38
N SER A 66 11.39 -20.20 8.86
CA SER A 66 10.55 -18.99 8.82
C SER A 66 10.22 -18.53 7.40
N HIS A 67 11.13 -18.71 6.44
CA HIS A 67 10.92 -18.35 5.05
C HIS A 67 9.91 -19.28 4.37
N SER A 68 10.07 -20.60 4.54
CA SER A 68 9.12 -21.60 4.03
C SER A 68 7.73 -21.41 4.63
N PHE A 69 7.68 -21.11 5.93
CA PHE A 69 6.44 -20.80 6.66
C PHE A 69 5.71 -19.60 6.07
N LEU A 70 6.41 -18.47 5.89
CA LEU A 70 5.82 -17.26 5.30
C LEU A 70 5.44 -17.47 3.82
N THR A 71 6.20 -18.27 3.09
CA THR A 71 5.89 -18.60 1.69
C THR A 71 4.56 -19.34 1.60
N ILE A 72 4.38 -20.42 2.36
CA ILE A 72 3.13 -21.19 2.38
C ILE A 72 1.97 -20.28 2.83
N PHE A 73 2.16 -19.51 3.90
CA PHE A 73 1.13 -18.59 4.39
C PHE A 73 0.74 -17.53 3.35
N SER A 74 1.71 -16.98 2.62
CA SER A 74 1.45 -15.99 1.57
C SER A 74 0.62 -16.56 0.41
N LEU A 75 0.86 -17.82 0.02
CA LEU A 75 0.08 -18.48 -1.03
C LEU A 75 -1.34 -18.77 -0.56
N VAL A 76 -1.50 -19.17 0.70
CA VAL A 76 -2.81 -19.35 1.35
C VAL A 76 -3.60 -18.04 1.34
N LEU A 77 -2.97 -16.93 1.69
CA LEU A 77 -3.60 -15.59 1.65
C LEU A 77 -3.98 -15.16 0.22
N VAL A 78 -3.13 -15.41 -0.78
CA VAL A 78 -3.46 -15.12 -2.19
C VAL A 78 -4.70 -15.89 -2.61
N ALA A 79 -4.76 -17.19 -2.34
CA ALA A 79 -5.92 -18.03 -2.67
C ALA A 79 -7.20 -17.54 -1.98
N GLN A 80 -7.10 -17.19 -0.69
CA GLN A 80 -8.22 -16.63 0.08
C GLN A 80 -8.71 -15.30 -0.50
N THR A 81 -7.79 -14.39 -0.81
CA THR A 81 -8.11 -13.06 -1.31
C THR A 81 -8.78 -13.13 -2.68
N LEU A 82 -8.28 -13.97 -3.59
CA LEU A 82 -8.89 -14.21 -4.89
C LEU A 82 -10.30 -14.84 -4.76
N ALA A 83 -10.47 -15.82 -3.87
CA ALA A 83 -11.77 -16.42 -3.62
C ALA A 83 -12.77 -15.40 -3.05
N LEU A 84 -12.34 -14.53 -2.14
CA LEU A 84 -13.16 -13.44 -1.59
C LEU A 84 -13.56 -12.43 -2.66
N ALA A 85 -12.62 -12.03 -3.53
CA ALA A 85 -12.89 -11.14 -4.66
C ALA A 85 -13.97 -11.74 -5.57
N GLU A 86 -13.87 -13.05 -5.86
CA GLU A 86 -14.85 -13.76 -6.69
C GLU A 86 -16.21 -13.94 -5.99
N ILE A 87 -16.24 -14.12 -4.67
CA ILE A 87 -17.49 -14.14 -3.89
C ILE A 87 -18.19 -12.79 -4.02
N LEU A 88 -17.45 -11.69 -3.84
CA LEU A 88 -17.99 -10.33 -3.99
C LEU A 88 -18.45 -10.03 -5.43
N ASN A 89 -17.66 -10.44 -6.42
CA ASN A 89 -18.02 -10.31 -7.83
C ASN A 89 -19.31 -11.08 -8.17
N SER A 90 -19.61 -12.18 -7.46
CA SER A 90 -20.86 -12.94 -7.64
C SER A 90 -22.13 -12.19 -7.23
N PHE A 91 -22.01 -11.20 -6.34
CA PHE A 91 -23.16 -10.43 -5.87
C PHE A 91 -23.60 -9.39 -6.88
N ARG A 92 -22.65 -8.67 -7.49
CA ARG A 92 -22.96 -7.51 -8.34
C ARG A 92 -22.58 -7.68 -9.82
N GLN A 93 -21.73 -8.65 -10.16
CA GLN A 93 -21.08 -8.76 -11.48
C GLN A 93 -20.49 -7.42 -11.95
N ASP A 94 -19.85 -6.70 -11.02
CA ASP A 94 -19.33 -5.36 -11.28
C ASP A 94 -17.99 -5.46 -12.02
N LYS A 95 -17.88 -4.80 -13.19
CA LYS A 95 -16.64 -4.73 -13.96
C LYS A 95 -15.48 -4.16 -13.12
N THR A 96 -15.79 -3.31 -12.14
CA THR A 96 -14.83 -2.70 -11.23
C THR A 96 -14.08 -3.73 -10.40
N ILE A 97 -14.81 -4.62 -9.70
CA ILE A 97 -14.20 -5.64 -8.84
C ILE A 97 -13.30 -6.53 -9.69
N ARG A 98 -13.78 -6.93 -10.87
CA ARG A 98 -13.00 -7.73 -11.83
C ARG A 98 -11.72 -7.01 -12.29
N ASN A 99 -11.79 -5.72 -12.62
CA ASN A 99 -10.61 -4.94 -13.02
C ASN A 99 -9.60 -4.82 -11.87
N LEU A 100 -10.08 -4.66 -10.63
CA LEU A 100 -9.22 -4.61 -9.46
C LEU A 100 -8.57 -5.97 -9.17
N THR A 101 -9.30 -7.08 -9.37
CA THR A 101 -8.72 -8.43 -9.30
C THR A 101 -7.61 -8.62 -10.33
N TRP A 102 -7.80 -8.16 -11.57
CA TRP A 102 -6.74 -8.20 -12.58
C TRP A 102 -5.52 -7.35 -12.21
N LEU A 103 -5.75 -6.16 -11.65
CA LEU A 103 -4.67 -5.31 -11.16
C LEU A 103 -3.90 -5.98 -10.02
N TYR A 104 -4.60 -6.65 -9.10
CA TYR A 104 -4.00 -7.42 -8.02
C TYR A 104 -3.17 -8.61 -8.56
N ILE A 105 -3.69 -9.36 -9.53
CA ILE A 105 -2.93 -10.46 -10.18
C ILE A 105 -1.68 -9.92 -10.87
N LEU A 106 -1.77 -8.79 -11.57
CA LEU A 106 -0.62 -8.14 -12.18
C LEU A 106 0.41 -7.70 -11.12
N ALA A 107 -0.04 -7.11 -10.01
CA ALA A 107 0.84 -6.72 -8.91
C ALA A 107 1.56 -7.92 -8.28
N LEU A 108 0.85 -9.05 -8.10
CA LEU A 108 1.46 -10.31 -7.66
C LEU A 108 2.52 -10.78 -8.65
N ALA A 109 2.21 -10.81 -9.94
CA ALA A 109 3.14 -11.22 -10.99
C ALA A 109 4.41 -10.34 -11.03
N LEU A 110 4.26 -9.03 -10.87
CA LEU A 110 5.40 -8.11 -10.79
C LEU A 110 6.22 -8.33 -9.51
N SER A 111 5.57 -8.62 -8.38
CA SER A 111 6.30 -8.87 -7.12
C SER A 111 7.10 -10.17 -7.11
N LEU A 112 6.79 -11.13 -8.00
CA LEU A 112 7.62 -12.34 -8.20
C LEU A 112 9.02 -12.01 -8.75
N LEU A 113 9.20 -10.85 -9.37
CA LEU A 113 10.54 -10.38 -9.80
C LEU A 113 11.46 -10.12 -8.60
N SER A 114 10.90 -9.91 -7.40
CA SER A 114 11.65 -9.81 -6.16
C SER A 114 11.87 -11.19 -5.54
N LEU A 115 12.81 -11.96 -6.13
CA LEU A 115 13.05 -13.39 -5.85
C LEU A 115 13.12 -13.76 -4.36
N SER A 116 13.72 -12.91 -3.51
CA SER A 116 13.92 -13.21 -2.08
C SER A 116 12.82 -12.69 -1.16
N ASN A 117 12.03 -11.70 -1.59
CA ASN A 117 11.11 -10.97 -0.71
C ASN A 117 9.64 -11.08 -1.13
N PHE A 118 9.35 -11.84 -2.21
CA PHE A 118 7.98 -12.01 -2.72
C PHE A 118 6.96 -12.45 -1.66
N PRO A 119 7.25 -13.31 -0.63
CA PRO A 119 6.24 -13.69 0.34
C PRO A 119 5.72 -12.50 1.14
N THR A 120 6.62 -11.58 1.51
CA THR A 120 6.25 -10.37 2.24
C THR A 120 5.39 -9.45 1.36
N TYR A 121 5.76 -9.26 0.09
CA TYR A 121 4.96 -8.47 -0.85
C TYR A 121 3.59 -9.09 -1.11
N PHE A 122 3.51 -10.41 -1.28
CA PHE A 122 2.24 -11.13 -1.45
C PHE A 122 1.32 -10.90 -0.26
N ILE A 123 1.85 -10.98 0.97
CA ILE A 123 1.07 -10.73 2.20
C ILE A 123 0.56 -9.29 2.23
N ILE A 124 1.43 -8.28 2.01
CA ILE A 124 1.05 -6.86 2.01
C ILE A 124 -0.01 -6.58 0.95
N LEU A 125 0.21 -7.03 -0.30
CA LEU A 125 -0.72 -6.83 -1.40
C LEU A 125 -2.07 -7.51 -1.12
N SER A 126 -2.07 -8.70 -0.52
CA SER A 126 -3.30 -9.43 -0.18
C SER A 126 -4.14 -8.70 0.86
N PHE A 127 -3.53 -8.14 1.91
CA PHE A 127 -4.27 -7.35 2.91
C PHE A 127 -4.72 -6.00 2.38
N LEU A 128 -3.89 -5.30 1.59
CA LEU A 128 -4.31 -4.06 0.92
C LEU A 128 -5.49 -4.32 -0.03
N PHE A 129 -5.46 -5.42 -0.78
CA PHE A 129 -6.55 -5.76 -1.67
C PHE A 129 -7.80 -6.21 -0.89
N THR A 130 -7.64 -6.94 0.21
CA THR A 130 -8.76 -7.28 1.10
C THR A 130 -9.39 -6.05 1.75
N LEU A 131 -8.58 -5.07 2.19
CA LEU A 131 -9.06 -3.79 2.71
C LEU A 131 -9.93 -3.06 1.68
N LEU A 132 -9.43 -3.02 0.46
CA LEU A 132 -10.11 -2.44 -0.68
C LEU A 132 -11.42 -3.20 -1.00
N LEU A 133 -11.40 -4.53 -1.05
CA LEU A 133 -12.60 -5.34 -1.22
C LEU A 133 -13.63 -5.12 -0.09
N ALA A 134 -13.17 -5.04 1.16
CA ALA A 134 -14.03 -4.80 2.31
C ALA A 134 -14.75 -3.46 2.16
N SER A 135 -14.03 -2.40 1.78
CA SER A 135 -14.62 -1.07 1.55
C SER A 135 -15.65 -1.01 0.41
N PHE A 136 -15.65 -1.98 -0.52
CA PHE A 136 -16.70 -2.11 -1.53
C PHE A 136 -17.98 -2.79 -1.01
N ILE A 137 -17.93 -3.49 0.12
CA ILE A 137 -19.09 -4.25 0.63
C ILE A 137 -20.32 -3.35 0.85
N PRO A 138 -20.23 -2.19 1.54
CA PRO A 138 -21.41 -1.34 1.77
C PRO A 138 -22.05 -0.86 0.46
N LEU A 139 -21.24 -0.70 -0.59
CA LEU A 139 -21.70 -0.27 -1.90
C LEU A 139 -22.43 -1.37 -2.66
N ILE A 140 -22.17 -2.63 -2.33
CA ILE A 140 -22.78 -3.82 -2.95
C ILE A 140 -23.98 -4.30 -2.13
N CYS A 141 -23.86 -4.27 -0.80
CA CYS A 141 -24.82 -4.80 0.13
C CYS A 141 -24.92 -3.88 1.35
N THR A 142 -26.02 -3.12 1.43
CA THR A 142 -26.31 -2.24 2.58
C THR A 142 -26.56 -2.99 3.87
N ARG A 143 -26.91 -4.29 3.81
CA ARG A 143 -27.18 -5.12 4.99
C ARG A 143 -25.98 -5.92 5.50
N ALA A 144 -24.85 -5.93 4.78
CA ALA A 144 -23.67 -6.72 5.15
C ALA A 144 -22.67 -5.92 6.00
N GLU A 145 -23.16 -5.15 6.98
CA GLU A 145 -22.32 -4.33 7.86
C GLU A 145 -21.29 -5.18 8.62
N GLY A 146 -21.70 -6.36 9.10
CA GLY A 146 -20.80 -7.28 9.81
C GLY A 146 -19.60 -7.69 8.96
N MET A 147 -19.85 -8.06 7.69
CA MET A 147 -18.79 -8.43 6.74
C MET A 147 -17.87 -7.23 6.43
N PHE A 148 -18.43 -6.03 6.29
CA PHE A 148 -17.68 -4.80 6.09
C PHE A 148 -16.71 -4.51 7.25
N TYR A 149 -17.24 -4.37 8.47
CA TYR A 149 -16.42 -4.00 9.62
C TYR A 149 -15.38 -5.05 9.97
N THR A 150 -15.74 -6.34 9.92
CA THR A 150 -14.78 -7.42 10.22
C THR A 150 -13.71 -7.55 9.13
N GLY A 151 -14.06 -7.33 7.86
CA GLY A 151 -13.07 -7.28 6.76
C GLY A 151 -12.10 -6.09 6.89
N LEU A 152 -12.60 -4.91 7.27
CA LEU A 152 -11.76 -3.75 7.57
C LEU A 152 -10.82 -4.00 8.75
N ILE A 153 -11.36 -4.49 9.87
CA ILE A 153 -10.57 -4.78 11.08
C ILE A 153 -9.50 -5.82 10.77
N TYR A 154 -9.86 -6.92 10.10
CA TYR A 154 -8.93 -7.97 9.69
C TYR A 154 -7.78 -7.40 8.86
N SER A 155 -8.08 -6.67 7.79
CA SER A 155 -7.07 -6.15 6.90
C SER A 155 -6.19 -5.05 7.53
N LEU A 156 -6.77 -4.10 8.27
CA LEU A 156 -6.00 -3.04 8.95
C LEU A 156 -5.13 -3.59 10.08
N ALA A 157 -5.66 -4.47 10.93
CA ALA A 157 -4.90 -5.06 12.01
C ALA A 157 -3.78 -5.97 11.47
N SER A 158 -4.04 -6.78 10.43
CA SER A 158 -3.01 -7.58 9.80
C SER A 158 -1.94 -6.73 9.09
N LEU A 159 -2.31 -5.57 8.51
CA LEU A 159 -1.34 -4.60 8.00
C LEU A 159 -0.46 -4.02 9.12
N ALA A 160 -1.05 -3.66 10.27
CA ALA A 160 -0.27 -3.22 11.43
C ALA A 160 0.68 -4.33 11.95
N LEU A 161 0.22 -5.58 11.99
CA LEU A 161 1.03 -6.72 12.42
C LEU A 161 2.20 -7.00 11.47
N ILE A 162 2.03 -6.84 10.15
CA ILE A 162 3.16 -6.99 9.22
C ILE A 162 4.17 -5.86 9.38
N PHE A 163 3.76 -4.64 9.70
CA PHE A 163 4.70 -3.57 10.08
C PHE A 163 5.52 -3.96 11.31
N LEU A 164 4.88 -4.48 12.37
CA LEU A 164 5.62 -4.98 13.55
C LEU A 164 6.60 -6.10 13.20
N LYS A 165 6.23 -7.01 12.28
CA LYS A 165 7.13 -8.05 11.76
C LYS A 165 8.30 -7.44 10.97
N LEU A 166 8.08 -6.41 10.17
CA LEU A 166 9.14 -5.74 9.40
C LEU A 166 10.18 -5.07 10.30
N PHE A 167 9.77 -4.57 11.47
CA PHE A 167 10.68 -4.06 12.51
C PHE A 167 11.25 -5.15 13.42
N SER A 168 11.08 -6.43 13.09
CA SER A 168 11.54 -7.57 13.88
C SER A 168 10.97 -7.63 15.31
N LEU A 169 9.88 -6.91 15.58
CA LEU A 169 9.20 -6.90 16.89
C LEU A 169 8.26 -8.09 17.08
N LEU A 170 7.89 -8.76 15.99
CA LEU A 170 6.95 -9.88 15.99
C LEU A 170 7.48 -11.06 15.16
N SER A 171 7.53 -12.25 15.76
CA SER A 171 7.96 -13.45 15.04
C SER A 171 6.93 -13.87 13.99
N PRO A 172 7.34 -14.55 12.89
CA PRO A 172 6.42 -15.03 11.85
C PRO A 172 5.27 -15.90 12.39
N ALA A 173 5.55 -16.76 13.37
CA ALA A 173 4.55 -17.64 13.97
C ALA A 173 3.48 -16.86 14.75
N TYR A 174 3.85 -15.81 15.49
CA TYR A 174 2.88 -14.94 16.18
C TYR A 174 2.13 -14.03 15.22
N PHE A 175 2.81 -13.49 14.20
CA PHE A 175 2.17 -12.71 13.13
C PHE A 175 1.02 -13.50 12.47
N THR A 176 1.30 -14.74 12.05
CA THR A 176 0.29 -15.62 11.44
C THR A 176 -0.80 -16.04 12.41
N LEU A 177 -0.45 -16.26 13.70
CA LEU A 177 -1.43 -16.59 14.74
C LEU A 177 -2.52 -15.52 14.86
N PHE A 178 -2.10 -14.28 15.04
CA PHE A 178 -3.03 -13.16 15.17
C PHE A 178 -3.80 -12.92 13.88
N SER A 179 -3.12 -12.97 12.72
CA SER A 179 -3.79 -12.80 11.43
C SER A 179 -4.83 -13.90 11.15
N ASN A 180 -4.55 -15.16 11.47
CA ASN A 180 -5.50 -16.27 11.31
C ASN A 180 -6.67 -16.18 12.28
N THR A 181 -6.44 -15.68 13.49
CA THR A 181 -7.51 -15.44 14.47
C THR A 181 -8.49 -14.39 13.94
N LEU A 182 -7.97 -13.27 13.42
CA LEU A 182 -8.76 -12.22 12.79
C LEU A 182 -9.49 -12.75 11.53
N PHE A 183 -8.83 -13.59 10.74
CA PHE A 183 -9.44 -14.24 9.58
C PHE A 183 -10.59 -15.17 9.96
N LEU A 184 -10.46 -15.97 11.03
CA LEU A 184 -11.53 -16.82 11.55
C LEU A 184 -12.76 -15.97 11.92
N LEU A 185 -12.55 -14.86 12.64
CA LEU A 185 -13.64 -13.94 12.97
C LEU A 185 -14.29 -13.39 11.70
N PHE A 186 -13.51 -12.92 10.74
CA PHE A 186 -14.04 -12.45 9.46
C PHE A 186 -14.85 -13.52 8.72
N ILE A 187 -14.36 -14.77 8.66
CA ILE A 187 -15.08 -15.89 8.03
C ILE A 187 -16.39 -16.19 8.75
N LEU A 188 -16.45 -16.16 10.08
CA LEU A 188 -17.69 -16.39 10.83
C LEU A 188 -18.77 -15.34 10.48
N PHE A 189 -18.39 -14.07 10.37
CA PHE A 189 -19.32 -13.01 9.96
C PHE A 189 -19.68 -13.11 8.48
N LEU A 190 -18.72 -13.40 7.60
CA LEU A 190 -18.99 -13.67 6.19
C LEU A 190 -20.01 -14.81 6.04
N VAL A 191 -19.78 -15.93 6.73
CA VAL A 191 -20.66 -17.10 6.76
C VAL A 191 -22.07 -16.71 7.18
N LYS A 192 -22.19 -15.99 8.30
CA LYS A 192 -23.47 -15.52 8.83
C LYS A 192 -24.20 -14.65 7.81
N GLU A 193 -23.54 -13.66 7.21
CA GLU A 193 -24.17 -12.77 6.24
C GLU A 193 -24.60 -13.51 4.96
N LEU A 194 -23.79 -14.46 4.47
CA LEU A 194 -24.09 -15.26 3.28
C LEU A 194 -25.34 -16.15 3.44
N THR A 195 -25.64 -16.64 4.65
CA THR A 195 -26.82 -17.47 4.87
C THR A 195 -28.10 -16.65 4.89
N TYR A 196 -28.07 -15.41 5.39
CA TYR A 196 -29.22 -14.50 5.42
C TYR A 196 -29.39 -13.68 4.13
N PHE A 197 -28.37 -13.62 3.27
CA PHE A 197 -28.41 -12.84 2.04
C PHE A 197 -29.40 -13.43 1.02
N LYS A 198 -30.56 -12.78 0.86
CA LYS A 198 -31.47 -13.02 -0.27
C LYS A 198 -30.97 -12.22 -1.46
N PHE A 199 -30.59 -12.92 -2.54
CA PHE A 199 -30.33 -12.28 -3.83
C PHE A 199 -31.59 -11.55 -4.29
N GLN A 200 -31.64 -10.23 -4.07
CA GLN A 200 -32.64 -9.42 -4.74
C GLN A 200 -32.25 -9.35 -6.22
N PRO A 201 -33.17 -9.70 -7.14
CA PRO A 201 -32.92 -9.52 -8.56
C PRO A 201 -32.57 -8.05 -8.80
N LYS A 202 -31.60 -7.84 -9.68
CA LYS A 202 -30.95 -6.57 -10.05
C LYS A 202 -32.00 -5.45 -10.25
N GLU A 203 -32.47 -4.85 -9.16
CA GLU A 203 -33.28 -3.65 -9.24
C GLU A 203 -32.35 -2.63 -9.89
N ARG A 204 -32.79 -2.12 -11.04
CA ARG A 204 -32.06 -1.10 -11.79
C ARG A 204 -32.06 0.13 -10.89
N PHE A 205 -31.07 0.26 -10.02
CA PHE A 205 -30.67 1.52 -9.41
C PHE A 205 -30.34 2.46 -10.59
N LEU A 206 -31.38 3.17 -11.05
CA LEU A 206 -31.39 4.11 -12.16
C LEU A 206 -30.75 5.45 -11.76
N GLY A 207 -30.41 5.63 -10.48
CA GLY A 207 -29.48 6.66 -10.05
C GLY A 207 -28.05 6.15 -10.24
N ARG A 208 -27.31 6.76 -11.17
CA ARG A 208 -25.87 6.54 -11.35
C ARG A 208 -25.14 7.21 -10.17
N GLU A 209 -25.36 6.73 -8.95
CA GLU A 209 -24.63 7.21 -7.79
C GLU A 209 -23.15 6.91 -8.03
N GLN A 210 -22.34 7.97 -8.06
CA GLN A 210 -20.91 7.83 -8.20
C GLN A 210 -20.41 7.01 -7.02
N ASN A 211 -19.72 5.91 -7.33
CA ASN A 211 -19.11 5.07 -6.31
C ASN A 211 -18.00 5.88 -5.61
N TYR A 212 -18.28 6.37 -4.40
CA TYR A 212 -17.37 7.20 -3.62
C TYR A 212 -16.00 6.54 -3.38
N PHE A 213 -15.97 5.22 -3.30
CA PHE A 213 -14.72 4.49 -3.12
C PHE A 213 -13.88 4.43 -4.40
N LEU A 214 -14.50 4.21 -5.56
CA LEU A 214 -13.82 4.36 -6.85
C LEU A 214 -13.31 5.79 -7.06
N LEU A 215 -14.11 6.77 -6.65
CA LEU A 215 -13.74 8.17 -6.68
C LEU A 215 -12.53 8.43 -5.78
N PHE A 216 -12.51 7.85 -4.58
CA PHE A 216 -11.36 7.88 -3.66
C PHE A 216 -10.11 7.25 -4.29
N ILE A 217 -10.18 6.03 -4.83
CA ILE A 217 -9.04 5.38 -5.49
C ILE A 217 -8.50 6.26 -6.62
N ARG A 218 -9.40 6.79 -7.46
CA ARG A 218 -9.01 7.65 -8.60
C ARG A 218 -8.22 8.86 -8.11
N TYR A 219 -8.67 9.52 -7.04
CA TYR A 219 -7.97 10.65 -6.46
C TYR A 219 -6.69 10.25 -5.74
N PHE A 220 -6.68 9.14 -5.02
CA PHE A 220 -5.51 8.62 -4.32
C PHE A 220 -4.38 8.29 -5.30
N ILE A 221 -4.68 7.55 -6.38
CA ILE A 221 -3.70 7.24 -7.44
C ILE A 221 -3.19 8.53 -8.08
N PHE A 222 -4.07 9.48 -8.38
CA PHE A 222 -3.67 10.77 -8.94
C PHE A 222 -2.67 11.50 -8.02
N ILE A 223 -2.99 11.63 -6.74
CA ILE A 223 -2.11 12.28 -5.76
C ILE A 223 -0.78 11.55 -5.66
N LEU A 224 -0.79 10.22 -5.57
CA LEU A 224 0.43 9.42 -5.47
C LEU A 224 1.34 9.60 -6.69
N VAL A 225 0.78 9.48 -7.90
CA VAL A 225 1.55 9.63 -9.15
C VAL A 225 2.09 11.04 -9.29
N MET A 226 1.25 12.05 -9.06
CA MET A 226 1.68 13.46 -9.17
C MET A 226 2.76 13.81 -8.15
N THR A 227 2.60 13.41 -6.89
CA THR A 227 3.59 13.68 -5.84
C THR A 227 4.93 13.01 -6.15
N ASN A 228 4.94 11.76 -6.61
CA ASN A 228 6.18 11.09 -7.00
C ASN A 228 6.85 11.72 -8.23
N PHE A 229 6.06 12.15 -9.21
CA PHE A 229 6.60 12.84 -10.39
C PHE A 229 7.25 14.16 -10.02
N ILE A 230 6.59 14.98 -9.18
CA ILE A 230 7.16 16.23 -8.68
C ILE A 230 8.39 15.99 -7.80
N PHE A 231 8.39 14.94 -6.98
CA PHE A 231 9.54 14.55 -6.17
C PHE A 231 10.78 14.30 -7.05
N ILE A 232 10.66 13.42 -8.04
CA ILE A 232 11.75 13.09 -8.98
C ILE A 232 12.19 14.33 -9.75
N ALA A 233 11.24 15.12 -10.26
CA ALA A 233 11.55 16.35 -10.99
C ALA A 233 12.28 17.38 -10.13
N THR A 234 11.91 17.51 -8.85
CA THR A 234 12.54 18.45 -7.91
C THR A 234 13.97 18.05 -7.61
N ILE A 235 14.23 16.77 -7.31
CA ILE A 235 15.58 16.26 -7.10
C ILE A 235 16.43 16.43 -8.36
N ALA A 236 15.89 16.06 -9.53
CA ALA A 236 16.61 16.20 -10.78
C ALA A 236 17.00 17.66 -11.06
N LEU A 237 16.08 18.60 -10.81
CA LEU A 237 16.34 20.03 -10.96
C LEU A 237 17.36 20.53 -9.93
N HIS A 238 17.29 20.05 -8.69
CA HIS A 238 18.21 20.41 -7.61
C HIS A 238 19.65 20.02 -7.98
N GLU A 239 19.89 18.75 -8.30
CA GLU A 239 21.22 18.27 -8.69
C GLU A 239 21.72 18.91 -10.01
N LEU A 240 20.83 19.06 -10.99
CA LEU A 240 21.18 19.72 -12.25
C LEU A 240 21.62 21.17 -12.00
N SER A 241 21.05 21.86 -11.01
CA SER A 241 21.40 23.24 -10.70
C SER A 241 22.80 23.36 -10.10
N HIS A 242 23.21 22.43 -9.23
CA HIS A 242 24.61 22.34 -8.80
C HIS A 242 25.54 22.14 -10.00
N SER A 243 25.19 21.21 -10.89
CA SER A 243 26.02 20.87 -12.04
C SER A 243 26.17 22.03 -13.03
N LEU A 244 25.06 22.72 -13.36
CA LEU A 244 25.08 23.89 -14.23
C LEU A 244 25.86 25.05 -13.62
N ALA A 245 25.70 25.31 -12.32
CA ALA A 245 26.48 26.34 -11.64
C ALA A 245 27.97 26.01 -11.66
N ALA A 246 28.36 24.75 -11.41
CA ALA A 246 29.75 24.32 -11.48
C ALA A 246 30.36 24.51 -12.88
N MET A 247 29.62 24.15 -13.94
CA MET A 247 30.06 24.39 -15.32
C MET A 247 30.26 25.88 -15.63
N PHE A 248 29.40 26.75 -15.08
CA PHE A 248 29.54 28.20 -15.24
C PHE A 248 30.86 28.73 -14.63
N TYR A 249 31.33 28.14 -13.54
CA TYR A 249 32.63 28.44 -12.92
C TYR A 249 33.81 27.67 -13.55
N GLY A 250 33.59 26.99 -14.68
CA GLY A 250 34.65 26.26 -15.39
C GLY A 250 35.06 24.93 -14.75
N CYS A 251 34.24 24.38 -13.85
CA CYS A 251 34.47 23.07 -13.26
C CYS A 251 33.92 21.94 -14.13
N GLU A 252 34.54 20.77 -14.06
CA GLU A 252 33.95 19.55 -14.59
C GLU A 252 32.83 19.08 -13.65
N SER A 253 31.66 18.79 -14.19
CA SER A 253 30.54 18.35 -13.37
C SER A 253 29.61 17.36 -14.07
N LYS A 254 29.05 16.45 -13.27
CA LYS A 254 28.02 15.50 -13.68
C LYS A 254 26.99 15.31 -12.56
N ALA A 255 25.71 15.49 -12.89
CA ALA A 255 24.61 15.13 -12.00
C ALA A 255 24.30 13.62 -12.10
N VAL A 256 24.23 12.93 -10.96
CA VAL A 256 23.91 11.50 -10.84
C VAL A 256 22.56 11.35 -10.13
N ILE A 257 21.49 11.23 -10.93
CA ILE A 257 20.11 11.16 -10.40
C ILE A 257 19.74 9.74 -9.97
N TYR A 258 20.31 8.72 -10.61
CA TYR A 258 20.05 7.32 -10.28
C TYR A 258 21.37 6.57 -10.11
N SER A 259 21.69 6.23 -8.87
CA SER A 259 22.74 5.27 -8.53
C SER A 259 22.10 4.17 -7.68
N GLY A 260 22.45 2.90 -7.90
CA GLY A 260 21.82 1.78 -7.19
C GLY A 260 22.08 1.77 -5.68
N GLU A 261 23.03 2.56 -5.19
CA GLU A 261 23.59 2.46 -3.84
C GLU A 261 23.61 3.78 -3.07
N ALA A 262 23.50 4.94 -3.74
CA ALA A 262 23.61 6.25 -3.11
C ALA A 262 22.41 7.16 -3.42
N TYR A 263 22.11 8.04 -2.46
CA TYR A 263 21.19 9.17 -2.65
C TYR A 263 21.66 10.03 -3.83
N PRO A 264 20.76 10.60 -4.65
CA PRO A 264 21.13 11.47 -5.77
C PRO A 264 22.16 12.52 -5.38
N TYR A 265 23.13 12.75 -6.24
CA TYR A 265 24.26 13.63 -5.94
C TYR A 265 24.89 14.18 -7.22
N SER A 266 25.68 15.24 -7.06
CA SER A 266 26.44 15.85 -8.15
C SER A 266 27.94 15.68 -7.90
N GLU A 267 28.65 15.16 -8.89
CA GLU A 267 30.11 15.08 -8.90
C GLU A 267 30.65 16.38 -9.49
N ILE A 268 31.52 17.06 -8.75
CA ILE A 268 32.07 18.37 -9.13
C ILE A 268 33.57 18.37 -8.87
N ILE A 269 34.36 18.57 -9.92
CA ILE A 269 35.81 18.66 -9.87
C ILE A 269 36.20 20.09 -10.28
N CYS A 270 36.65 20.87 -9.30
CA CYS A 270 37.08 22.25 -9.50
C CYS A 270 38.55 22.41 -9.10
N ASN A 271 39.35 23.05 -9.97
CA ASN A 271 40.73 23.44 -9.65
C ASN A 271 40.80 24.70 -8.77
N ASP A 272 39.75 25.52 -8.80
CA ASP A 272 39.59 26.74 -8.03
C ASP A 272 38.30 26.64 -7.19
N LEU A 273 38.37 27.01 -5.91
CA LEU A 273 37.22 27.00 -5.00
C LEU A 273 36.42 28.30 -5.04
N ASN A 274 36.84 29.27 -5.86
CA ASN A 274 36.07 30.47 -6.16
C ASN A 274 34.69 30.10 -6.72
N GLY A 275 33.63 30.40 -5.95
CA GLY A 275 32.26 30.06 -6.32
C GLY A 275 31.66 28.84 -5.61
N LYS A 276 32.41 28.14 -4.73
CA LYS A 276 31.89 26.98 -3.97
C LYS A 276 30.54 27.27 -3.28
N LEU A 277 30.41 28.45 -2.66
CA LEU A 277 29.14 28.83 -2.01
C LEU A 277 28.00 28.98 -3.01
N VAL A 278 28.25 29.56 -4.18
CA VAL A 278 27.23 29.75 -5.22
C VAL A 278 26.82 28.40 -5.81
N ILE A 279 27.79 27.51 -6.04
CA ILE A 279 27.54 26.15 -6.50
C ILE A 279 26.70 25.39 -5.47
N ALA A 280 27.07 25.43 -4.18
CA ALA A 280 26.32 24.77 -3.11
C ALA A 280 24.92 25.37 -2.90
N LEU A 281 24.72 26.66 -3.15
CA LEU A 281 23.41 27.29 -3.05
C LEU A 281 22.55 27.11 -4.32
N ALA A 282 23.13 26.78 -5.46
CA ALA A 282 22.39 26.64 -6.72
C ALA A 282 21.33 25.53 -6.64
N GLY A 283 21.67 24.38 -6.04
CA GLY A 283 20.74 23.28 -5.82
C GLY A 283 19.51 23.67 -5.02
N PRO A 284 19.66 24.26 -3.81
CA PRO A 284 18.52 24.75 -3.04
C PRO A 284 17.78 25.93 -3.69
N LEU A 285 18.49 26.88 -4.29
CA LEU A 285 17.90 28.15 -4.70
C LEU A 285 17.05 28.04 -5.97
N VAL A 286 17.48 27.27 -6.97
CA VAL A 286 16.77 27.20 -8.26
C VAL A 286 15.40 26.53 -8.14
N PRO A 287 15.23 25.32 -7.55
CA PRO A 287 13.92 24.71 -7.33
C PRO A 287 13.05 25.54 -6.39
N LEU A 288 13.63 26.26 -5.42
CA LEU A 288 12.89 27.19 -4.57
C LEU A 288 12.26 28.32 -5.41
N LEU A 289 13.03 28.96 -6.29
CA LEU A 289 12.54 30.01 -7.17
C LEU A 289 11.48 29.48 -8.14
N VAL A 290 11.67 28.29 -8.71
CA VAL A 290 10.68 27.63 -9.57
C VAL A 290 9.39 27.34 -8.78
N GLY A 291 9.51 26.80 -7.56
CA GLY A 291 8.36 26.53 -6.69
C GLY A 291 7.58 27.79 -6.33
N ILE A 292 8.28 28.90 -6.02
CA ILE A 292 7.68 30.22 -5.79
C ILE A 292 6.96 30.72 -7.04
N ALA A 293 7.58 30.60 -8.23
CA ALA A 293 6.95 31.00 -9.48
C ALA A 293 5.67 30.20 -9.75
N LEU A 294 5.69 28.88 -9.56
CA LEU A 294 4.51 28.03 -9.70
C LEU A 294 3.42 28.38 -8.68
N LEU A 295 3.80 28.78 -7.47
CA LEU A 295 2.87 29.20 -6.43
C LEU A 295 2.03 30.42 -6.86
N PHE A 296 2.67 31.42 -7.46
CA PHE A 296 2.05 32.70 -7.82
C PHE A 296 1.44 32.75 -9.22
N VAL A 297 2.06 32.10 -10.20
CA VAL A 297 1.60 32.11 -11.60
C VAL A 297 0.51 31.06 -11.85
N GLY A 298 0.52 30.00 -11.05
CA GLY A 298 -0.36 28.84 -11.21
C GLY A 298 -1.78 29.03 -10.68
N GLY A 299 -2.74 28.34 -11.29
CA GLY A 299 -4.03 28.05 -10.64
C GLY A 299 -3.89 27.04 -9.49
N ARG A 300 -4.97 26.71 -8.77
CA ARG A 300 -4.96 25.89 -7.53
C ARG A 300 -4.10 24.62 -7.61
N ILE A 301 -4.19 23.87 -8.71
CA ILE A 301 -3.40 22.65 -8.92
C ILE A 301 -1.91 23.00 -9.02
N VAL A 302 -1.56 23.93 -9.90
CA VAL A 302 -0.17 24.34 -10.15
C VAL A 302 0.47 24.95 -8.91
N SER A 303 -0.27 25.75 -8.13
CA SER A 303 0.19 26.25 -6.84
C SER A 303 0.51 25.13 -5.85
N SER A 304 -0.30 24.05 -5.86
CA SER A 304 -0.03 22.86 -5.01
C SER A 304 1.24 22.12 -5.47
N LEU A 305 1.52 22.07 -6.78
CA LEU A 305 2.77 21.54 -7.30
C LEU A 305 3.97 22.40 -6.88
N GLY A 306 3.83 23.73 -6.88
CA GLY A 306 4.84 24.66 -6.37
C GLY A 306 5.20 24.39 -4.91
N LEU A 307 4.19 24.20 -4.04
CA LEU A 307 4.41 23.82 -2.64
C LEU A 307 5.08 22.45 -2.50
N LEU A 308 4.71 21.45 -3.32
CA LEU A 308 5.39 20.16 -3.34
C LEU A 308 6.88 20.33 -3.70
N THR A 309 7.19 21.13 -4.72
CA THR A 309 8.59 21.44 -5.10
C THR A 309 9.35 22.10 -3.96
N ILE A 310 8.77 23.11 -3.30
CA ILE A 310 9.40 23.79 -2.15
C ILE A 310 9.65 22.79 -1.01
N GLY A 311 8.64 21.99 -0.65
CA GLY A 311 8.73 21.04 0.45
C GLY A 311 9.78 19.95 0.22
N PHE A 312 9.80 19.35 -0.98
CA PHE A 312 10.83 18.36 -1.34
C PHE A 312 12.22 18.98 -1.40
N ASN A 313 12.35 20.17 -1.97
CA ASN A 313 13.62 20.87 -2.07
C ASN A 313 14.20 21.20 -0.69
N LEU A 314 13.40 21.66 0.27
CA LEU A 314 13.84 21.91 1.65
C LEU A 314 14.40 20.65 2.32
N ILE A 315 13.80 19.49 2.07
CA ILE A 315 14.28 18.21 2.61
C ILE A 315 15.59 17.78 1.91
N ALA A 316 15.65 17.90 0.58
CA ALA A 316 16.84 17.56 -0.19
C ALA A 316 18.05 18.44 0.17
N SER A 317 17.81 19.73 0.42
CA SER A 317 18.84 20.75 0.69
C SER A 317 19.56 20.60 2.04
N THR A 318 19.16 19.62 2.86
CA THR A 318 19.68 19.45 4.22
C THR A 318 21.17 19.13 4.24
N ARG A 319 21.64 18.38 3.25
CA ARG A 319 23.06 18.09 3.07
C ARG A 319 23.82 19.34 2.65
N ASP A 320 23.31 20.11 1.69
CA ASP A 320 23.96 21.33 1.20
C ASP A 320 24.10 22.38 2.32
N PHE A 321 23.08 22.49 3.16
CA PHE A 321 23.10 23.35 4.34
C PHE A 321 24.23 22.97 5.30
N SER A 322 24.45 21.67 5.53
CA SER A 322 25.58 21.21 6.33
C SER A 322 26.92 21.51 5.64
N GLU A 323 27.00 21.38 4.31
CA GLU A 323 28.24 21.62 3.54
C GLU A 323 28.64 23.11 3.49
N ILE A 324 27.68 24.04 3.59
CA ILE A 324 27.94 25.47 3.76
C ILE A 324 28.17 25.89 5.22
N GLY A 325 28.19 24.93 6.15
CA GLY A 325 28.51 25.16 7.56
C GLY A 325 27.33 25.55 8.45
N LEU A 326 26.08 25.31 8.04
CA LEU A 326 24.93 25.47 8.93
C LEU A 326 24.90 24.34 9.96
N ASP A 327 24.44 24.68 11.16
CA ASP A 327 24.31 23.73 12.26
C ASP A 327 23.23 22.67 11.97
N GLN A 328 23.39 21.49 12.57
CA GLN A 328 22.47 20.37 12.44
C GLN A 328 21.04 20.73 12.87
N SER A 329 20.89 21.67 13.81
CA SER A 329 19.59 22.20 14.23
C SER A 329 18.84 22.88 13.08
N MET A 330 19.54 23.60 12.21
CA MET A 330 18.93 24.26 11.05
C MET A 330 18.56 23.24 9.96
N ALA A 331 19.38 22.22 9.76
CA ALA A 331 19.05 21.11 8.86
C ALA A 331 17.76 20.38 9.34
N LEU A 332 17.64 20.12 10.64
CA LEU A 332 16.44 19.51 11.21
C LEU A 332 15.21 20.41 11.05
N ALA A 333 15.35 21.72 11.27
CA ALA A 333 14.28 22.69 11.04
C ALA A 333 13.83 22.73 9.57
N ALA A 334 14.75 22.60 8.62
CA ALA A 334 14.44 22.52 7.19
C ALA A 334 13.64 21.25 6.86
N ILE A 335 14.01 20.09 7.42
CA ILE A 335 13.25 18.83 7.26
C ILE A 335 11.84 18.97 7.81
N ALA A 336 11.71 19.46 9.05
CA ALA A 336 10.43 19.62 9.71
C ALA A 336 9.51 20.58 8.93
N THR A 337 10.06 21.72 8.49
CA THR A 337 9.32 22.70 7.68
C THR A 337 8.93 22.10 6.33
N GLY A 338 9.86 21.41 5.64
CA GLY A 338 9.59 20.74 4.39
C GLY A 338 8.49 19.69 4.51
N ALA A 339 8.50 18.87 5.56
CA ALA A 339 7.46 17.87 5.82
C ALA A 339 6.07 18.50 6.06
N ILE A 340 6.00 19.60 6.81
CA ILE A 340 4.74 20.35 7.04
C ILE A 340 4.23 20.93 5.72
N VAL A 341 5.11 21.54 4.92
CA VAL A 341 4.77 22.10 3.60
C VAL A 341 4.26 21.00 2.67
N LEU A 342 4.91 19.82 2.64
CA LEU A 342 4.47 18.67 1.84
C LEU A 342 3.08 18.18 2.25
N LEU A 343 2.82 18.04 3.54
CA LEU A 343 1.50 17.63 4.03
C LEU A 343 0.42 18.61 3.57
N PHE A 344 0.68 19.91 3.73
CA PHE A 344 -0.24 20.96 3.29
C PHE A 344 -0.44 20.94 1.76
N ALA A 345 0.63 20.76 0.99
CA ALA A 345 0.59 20.68 -0.46
C ALA A 345 -0.24 19.48 -0.96
N VAL A 346 -0.10 18.31 -0.33
CA VAL A 346 -0.90 17.11 -0.65
C VAL A 346 -2.39 17.35 -0.37
N ILE A 347 -2.73 17.99 0.75
CA ILE A 347 -4.11 18.34 1.10
C ILE A 347 -4.69 19.32 0.06
N MET A 348 -3.94 20.36 -0.31
CA MET A 348 -4.36 21.32 -1.35
C MET A 348 -4.54 20.65 -2.71
N LEU A 349 -3.61 19.77 -3.11
CA LEU A 349 -3.69 19.04 -4.37
C LEU A 349 -4.95 18.14 -4.41
N ALA A 350 -5.23 17.44 -3.31
CA ALA A 350 -6.43 16.63 -3.17
C ALA A 350 -7.71 17.47 -3.32
N LYS A 351 -7.78 18.60 -2.61
CA LYS A 351 -8.93 19.51 -2.65
C LYS A 351 -9.13 20.09 -4.06
N ALA A 352 -8.07 20.61 -4.68
CA ALA A 352 -8.13 21.19 -6.01
C ALA A 352 -8.61 20.18 -7.06
N ARG A 353 -8.19 18.92 -6.93
CA ARG A 353 -8.63 17.85 -7.83
C ARG A 353 -10.10 17.50 -7.66
N ILE A 354 -10.60 17.46 -6.43
CA ILE A 354 -12.02 17.20 -6.14
C ILE A 354 -12.90 18.32 -6.71
N GLU A 355 -12.49 19.58 -6.53
CA GLU A 355 -13.23 20.74 -7.03
C GLU A 355 -13.28 20.77 -8.56
N SER A 356 -12.15 20.57 -9.24
CA SER A 356 -12.10 20.45 -10.71
C SER A 356 -12.95 19.28 -11.23
N GLY A 357 -13.09 18.19 -10.45
CA GLY A 357 -13.99 17.09 -10.78
C GLY A 357 -15.47 17.46 -10.72
N ARG A 358 -15.86 18.41 -9.86
CA ARG A 358 -17.24 18.88 -9.72
C ARG A 358 -17.67 19.84 -10.81
N GLU A 359 -16.77 20.67 -11.33
CA GLU A 359 -17.06 21.63 -12.41
C GLU A 359 -17.32 20.96 -13.77
N ASN A 360 -16.90 19.70 -13.93
CA ASN A 360 -17.05 18.91 -15.15
C ASN A 360 -18.24 17.93 -15.12
N LEU A 361 -19.05 17.98 -14.06
CA LEU A 361 -20.28 17.20 -13.87
C LEU A 361 -21.49 18.13 -13.94
#